data_AF-A0A1F9F080-F1
#
_entry.id   AF-A0A1F9F080-F1
#
_cell.length_a   1.000
_cell.length_b   1.000
_cell.length_c   1.000
_cell.angle_alpha   90.00
_cell.angle_beta   90.00
_cell.angle_gamma   90.00
#
_symmetry.space_group_name_H-M   'P 1'
#
loop_
_entity.id
_entity.type
_entity.pdbx_description
1 polymer ?
#
loop_
_entity_poly.entity_id
_entity_poly.type
_entity_poly.pdbx_seq_one_letter_code
_entity_poly.pdbx_strand_id
1 'polypeptide(L)'
;MPGLRTLIFDVADLAAARAFYTDVLGHAPYFDQPFYVGFDVGGYELGLRPAEGALQPGAGGATAYLAADDVDAMVARLIAKGSTAREAPADV
;
A
#
# COMPACT_ATOMS: atom_id res chain seq x y z
N MET A 1 -19.37 -1.48 -3.62
CA MET A 1 -18.55 -2.70 -3.40
C MET A 1 -17.13 -2.23 -3.14
N PRO A 2 -16.38 -2.81 -2.18
CA PRO A 2 -15.01 -2.39 -1.94
C PRO A 2 -14.16 -2.64 -3.19
N GLY A 3 -13.45 -1.61 -3.63
CA GLY A 3 -12.46 -1.69 -4.71
C GLY A 3 -11.05 -1.62 -4.14
N LEU A 4 -10.09 -2.30 -4.79
CA LEU A 4 -8.68 -2.08 -4.50
C LEU A 4 -8.34 -0.62 -4.76
N ARG A 5 -7.75 0.06 -3.77
CA ARG A 5 -7.43 1.49 -3.85
C ARG A 5 -5.93 1.75 -3.93
N THR A 6 -5.19 1.06 -3.06
CA THR A 6 -3.75 1.26 -2.90
C THR A 6 -3.07 -0.11 -2.79
N LEU A 7 -1.93 -0.25 -3.44
CA LEU A 7 -1.00 -1.35 -3.25
C LEU A 7 0.35 -0.78 -2.83
N ILE A 8 0.85 -1.22 -1.68
CA ILE A 8 2.16 -0.80 -1.17
C ILE A 8 3.12 -1.98 -1.21
N PHE A 9 4.26 -1.84 -1.88
CA PHE A 9 5.35 -2.80 -1.81
C PHE A 9 6.41 -2.39 -0.78
N ASP A 10 6.81 -3.35 0.04
CA ASP A 10 8.01 -3.28 0.86
C ASP A 10 9.24 -3.58 -0.02
N VAL A 11 10.19 -2.64 -0.10
CA VAL A 11 11.35 -2.73 -0.99
C VAL A 11 12.66 -2.65 -0.22
N ALA A 12 13.66 -3.44 -0.64
CA ALA A 12 14.99 -3.43 -0.02
C ALA A 12 15.78 -2.14 -0.34
N ASP A 13 15.53 -1.56 -1.52
CA ASP A 13 16.15 -0.32 -1.97
C ASP A 13 15.08 0.57 -2.60
N LEU A 14 14.71 1.62 -1.88
CA LEU A 14 13.67 2.56 -2.31
C LEU A 14 14.09 3.35 -3.54
N ALA A 15 15.37 3.72 -3.65
CA ALA A 15 15.86 4.51 -4.78
C ALA A 15 15.86 3.67 -6.07
N ALA A 16 16.31 2.41 -5.99
CA ALA A 16 16.26 1.48 -7.11
C ALA A 16 14.82 1.16 -7.53
N ALA A 17 13.92 0.92 -6.57
CA ALA A 17 12.51 0.66 -6.86
C ALA A 17 11.83 1.87 -7.51
N ARG A 18 12.07 3.09 -7.00
CA ARG A 18 11.56 4.33 -7.60
C ARG A 18 12.02 4.47 -9.04
N ALA A 19 13.31 4.26 -9.32
CA ALA A 19 13.85 4.36 -10.67
C ALA A 19 13.18 3.34 -11.61
N PHE A 20 13.06 2.09 -11.17
CA PHE A 20 12.39 1.03 -11.92
C PHE A 20 10.94 1.37 -12.26
N TYR A 21 10.13 1.77 -11.27
CA TYR A 21 8.72 2.08 -11.52
C TYR A 21 8.51 3.37 -12.30
N THR A 22 9.41 4.35 -12.18
CA THR A 22 9.38 5.55 -13.02
C THR A 22 9.57 5.19 -14.49
N ASP A 23 10.50 4.27 -14.80
CA ASP A 23 10.74 3.77 -16.15
C ASP A 23 9.54 2.97 -16.69
N VAL A 24 9.01 2.04 -15.88
CA VAL A 24 7.86 1.19 -16.26
C VAL A 24 6.59 2.02 -16.51
N LEU A 25 6.32 3.01 -15.66
CA LEU A 25 5.10 3.82 -15.74
C LEU A 25 5.22 5.00 -16.72
N GLY A 26 6.46 5.37 -17.07
CA GLY A 26 6.73 6.50 -17.99
C GLY A 26 6.46 7.87 -17.38
N HIS A 27 6.31 7.97 -16.05
CA HIS A 27 6.13 9.23 -15.35
C HIS A 27 6.74 9.20 -13.93
N ALA A 28 7.04 10.38 -13.40
CA ALA A 28 7.54 10.55 -12.04
C ALA A 28 6.47 10.22 -10.99
N PRO A 29 6.87 9.84 -9.76
CA PRO A 29 5.95 9.74 -8.63
C PRO A 29 5.35 11.12 -8.28
N TYR A 30 4.14 11.14 -7.71
CA TYR A 30 3.54 12.38 -7.19
C TYR A 30 4.06 12.70 -5.78
N PHE A 31 4.56 11.69 -5.07
CA PHE A 31 5.13 11.80 -3.74
C PHE A 31 6.46 11.05 -3.68
N ASP A 32 7.52 11.70 -3.21
CA ASP A 32 8.87 11.15 -3.16
C ASP A 32 9.57 11.65 -1.90
N GLN A 33 9.66 10.79 -0.89
CA GLN A 33 10.35 11.02 0.38
C GLN A 33 11.19 9.80 0.76
N PRO A 34 12.22 9.95 1.61
CA PRO A 34 13.10 8.84 2.00
C PRO A 34 12.38 7.64 2.64
N PHE A 35 11.17 7.85 3.17
CA PHE A 35 10.37 6.82 3.82
C PHE A 35 9.21 6.29 2.95
N TYR A 36 8.88 6.96 1.84
CA TYR A 36 7.75 6.56 1.00
C TYR A 36 7.79 7.21 -0.39
N VAL A 37 7.46 6.43 -1.42
CA VAL A 37 7.25 6.91 -2.79
C VAL A 37 5.87 6.47 -3.26
N GLY A 38 5.10 7.41 -3.84
CA GLY A 38 3.74 7.17 -4.34
C GLY A 38 3.57 7.54 -5.81
N PHE A 39 2.97 6.64 -6.58
CA PHE A 39 2.56 6.85 -7.97
C PHE A 39 1.03 6.81 -8.10
N ASP A 40 0.48 7.66 -8.96
CA ASP A 40 -0.88 7.48 -9.49
C ASP A 40 -0.79 6.58 -10.72
N VAL A 41 -1.50 5.46 -10.70
CA VAL A 41 -1.56 4.49 -11.79
C VAL A 41 -3.02 4.33 -12.17
N GLY A 42 -3.49 5.16 -13.11
CA GLY A 42 -4.87 5.12 -13.60
C GLY A 42 -5.89 5.46 -12.53
N GLY A 43 -5.54 6.37 -11.61
CA GLY A 43 -6.37 6.77 -10.49
C GLY A 43 -6.24 5.89 -9.24
N TYR A 44 -5.37 4.87 -9.24
CA TYR A 44 -5.05 4.03 -8.07
C TYR A 44 -3.65 4.33 -7.56
N GLU A 45 -3.37 4.05 -6.30
CA GLU A 45 -2.05 4.29 -5.74
C GLU A 45 -1.16 3.05 -5.79
N LEU A 46 0.05 3.24 -6.33
CA LEU A 46 1.18 2.33 -6.13
C LEU A 46 2.18 2.99 -5.17
N GLY A 47 2.26 2.44 -3.97
CA GLY A 47 3.19 2.85 -2.93
C GLY A 47 4.43 1.98 -2.86
N LEU A 48 5.57 2.59 -2.53
CA LEU A 48 6.82 1.91 -2.22
C LEU A 48 7.31 2.41 -0.87
N ARG A 49 7.66 1.51 0.04
CA ARG A 49 8.27 1.88 1.32
C ARG A 49 9.48 0.98 1.64
N PRO A 50 10.50 1.50 2.34
CA PRO A 50 11.61 0.69 2.79
C PRO A 50 11.11 -0.49 3.64
N ALA A 51 11.65 -1.68 3.41
CA ALA A 51 11.38 -2.82 4.26
C ALA A 51 12.01 -2.60 5.65
N GLU A 52 11.18 -2.56 6.69
CA GLU A 52 11.61 -2.38 8.09
C GLU A 52 11.04 -3.49 9.00
N GLY A 53 11.89 -4.05 9.86
CA GLY A 53 11.50 -5.05 10.86
C GLY A 53 10.89 -6.32 10.24
N ALA A 54 9.63 -6.60 10.56
CA ALA A 54 8.91 -7.78 10.08
C ALA A 54 8.44 -7.66 8.62
N LEU A 55 8.53 -6.47 8.02
CA LEU A 55 8.22 -6.24 6.62
C LEU A 55 9.41 -6.70 5.78
N GLN A 56 9.17 -7.63 4.85
CA GLN A 56 10.21 -8.24 4.03
C GLN A 56 9.77 -8.21 2.56
N PRO A 57 10.65 -7.84 1.61
CA PRO A 57 10.32 -7.87 0.19
C PRO A 57 9.95 -9.29 -0.29
N GLY A 58 9.05 -9.40 -1.27
CA GLY A 58 8.68 -10.68 -1.88
C GLY A 58 7.28 -11.16 -1.47
N ALA A 59 7.08 -12.48 -1.39
CA ALA A 59 5.78 -13.07 -1.05
C ALA A 59 5.36 -12.67 0.39
N GLY A 60 4.40 -11.75 0.49
CA GLY A 60 3.96 -11.15 1.77
C GLY A 60 4.44 -9.71 2.01
N GLY A 61 5.35 -9.20 1.19
CA GLY A 61 5.85 -7.81 1.24
C GLY A 61 4.99 -6.82 0.48
N ALA A 62 3.67 -7.07 0.44
CA ALA A 62 2.72 -6.18 -0.22
C ALA A 62 1.49 -5.99 0.66
N THR A 63 1.11 -4.73 0.89
CA THR A 63 -0.12 -4.38 1.60
C THR A 63 -1.13 -3.80 0.62
N ALA A 64 -2.30 -4.43 0.55
CA ALA A 64 -3.42 -3.97 -0.27
C ALA A 64 -4.46 -3.29 0.60
N TYR A 65 -4.89 -2.08 0.21
CA TYR A 65 -5.96 -1.35 0.86
C TYR A 65 -7.21 -1.36 -0.01
N LEU A 66 -8.33 -1.71 0.61
CA LEU A 66 -9.66 -1.67 0.00
C LEU A 66 -10.37 -0.39 0.42
N ALA A 67 -11.01 0.27 -0.53
CA ALA A 67 -11.92 1.38 -0.21
C ALA A 67 -13.13 0.86 0.58
N ALA A 68 -13.55 1.63 1.58
CA ALA A 68 -14.77 1.39 2.35
C ALA A 68 -15.48 2.72 2.57
N ASP A 69 -16.80 2.74 2.36
CA ASP A 69 -17.64 3.91 2.67
C ASP A 69 -17.75 4.12 4.19
N ASP A 70 -17.63 3.02 4.95
CA ASP A 70 -17.59 2.97 6.41
C ASP A 70 -16.55 1.93 6.83
N VAL A 71 -15.43 2.41 7.36
CA VAL A 71 -14.28 1.57 7.74
C VAL A 71 -14.63 0.68 8.92
N ASP A 72 -15.34 1.19 9.91
CA ASP A 72 -15.73 0.42 11.10
C ASP A 72 -16.66 -0.73 10.74
N ALA A 73 -17.66 -0.47 9.90
CA ALA A 73 -18.58 -1.50 9.41
C ALA A 73 -17.86 -2.56 8.57
N MET A 74 -16.88 -2.15 7.74
CA MET A 74 -16.07 -3.08 6.95
C MET A 74 -15.21 -3.97 7.85
N VAL A 75 -14.51 -3.39 8.82
CA VAL A 75 -13.66 -4.12 9.76
C VAL A 75 -14.48 -5.11 10.57
N ALA A 76 -15.62 -4.70 11.12
CA ALA A 76 -16.53 -5.59 11.85
C ALA A 76 -16.98 -6.79 10.98
N ARG A 77 -17.32 -6.54 9.70
CA ARG A 77 -17.70 -7.59 8.75
C ARG A 77 -16.54 -8.55 8.44
N LEU A 78 -15.31 -8.06 8.30
CA LEU A 78 -14.13 -8.90 8.05
C LEU A 78 -13.80 -9.78 9.25
N ILE A 79 -13.84 -9.22 10.47
CA ILE A 79 -13.64 -9.97 11.72
C ILE A 79 -14.70 -11.07 11.85
N ALA A 80 -15.97 -10.75 11.60
CA ALA A 80 -17.06 -11.75 11.63
C ALA A 80 -16.89 -12.89 10.60
N LYS A 81 -16.05 -12.71 9.58
CA LYS A 81 -15.71 -13.72 8.56
C LYS A 81 -14.38 -14.45 8.84
N GLY A 82 -13.77 -14.24 10.01
CA GLY A 82 -12.58 -14.94 10.45
C GLY A 82 -11.26 -14.19 10.24
N SER A 83 -11.30 -12.92 9.85
CA SER A 83 -10.09 -12.09 9.83
C SER A 83 -9.67 -11.67 11.24
N THR A 84 -8.38 -11.39 11.43
CA THR A 84 -7.83 -10.82 12.67
C THR A 84 -7.39 -9.40 12.41
N ALA A 85 -7.84 -8.45 13.23
CA ALA A 85 -7.37 -7.07 13.15
C ALA A 85 -5.90 -7.00 13.58
N ARG A 86 -5.06 -6.37 12.75
CA ARG A 86 -3.67 -6.06 13.13
C ARG A 86 -3.57 -4.69 13.80
N GLU A 87 -4.32 -3.73 13.30
CA GLU A 87 -4.40 -2.35 13.79
C GLU A 87 -5.87 -1.92 13.80
N ALA A 88 -6.21 -0.99 14.69
CA ALA A 88 -7.54 -0.39 14.74
C ALA A 88 -7.69 0.70 13.67
N PRO A 89 -8.91 0.96 13.15
CA PRO A 89 -9.17 2.12 12.31
C PRO A 89 -8.70 3.41 12.99
N ALA A 90 -8.07 4.29 12.21
CA ALA A 90 -7.62 5.60 12.66
C ALA A 90 -7.83 6.62 11.54
N ASP A 91 -8.13 7.85 11.94
CA ASP A 91 -8.11 9.01 11.05
C ASP A 91 -6.66 9.50 10.88
N VAL A 92 -6.30 9.89 9.65
CA VAL A 92 -4.95 10.36 9.26
C VAL A 92 -4.95 11.81 8.83
#